data_AF-A0A1Y2A8G0-F1
#
_entry.id   AF-A0A1Y2A8G0-F1
#
_cell.length_a   1.000
_cell.length_b   1.000
_cell.length_c   1.000
_cell.angle_alpha   90.00
_cell.angle_beta   90.00
_cell.angle_gamma   90.00
#
_symmetry.space_group_name_H-M   'P 1'
#
loop_
_entity.id
_entity.type
_entity.pdbx_description
1 polymer ?
#
loop_
_entity_poly.entity_id
_entity_poly.type
_entity_poly.pdbx_seq_one_letter_code
_entity_poly.pdbx_strand_id
1 'polypeptide(L)'
;MLQRNLLRTSRRALRSPIRIQSAFLPVRQQLIVTRAPAAVRWYSEQPAAAKEGDAAQETKPGEQKPSEQSPEIAQLKEQLSKKDAEIVDLKDKYLRSVAEFRNLQDRTQREVKAAKDFALQRFARDLVESVDNLDRALTTVPADKLTPENADLVTLHDGLRMTDNILMQTLKKHGLERFDPSAEGMKFDPNIHEAVFQTPQPDKEDGTVFHTQQKGFLLNGRVLRAAKVGVVKNS
;
A
#
# COMPACT_ATOMS: atom_id res chain seq x y z
N MET A 1 13.79 -54.60 -46.71
CA MET A 1 12.42 -54.95 -46.26
C MET A 1 12.52 -56.02 -45.17
N LEU A 2 11.55 -56.05 -44.24
CA LEU A 2 11.40 -56.97 -43.09
C LEU A 2 11.81 -56.42 -41.71
N GLN A 3 10.89 -55.57 -41.21
CA GLN A 3 10.28 -55.58 -39.88
C GLN A 3 10.91 -56.45 -38.78
N ARG A 4 11.18 -55.81 -37.64
CA ARG A 4 11.15 -56.45 -36.31
C ARG A 4 10.58 -55.45 -35.30
N ASN A 5 9.25 -55.42 -35.21
CA ASN A 5 8.53 -54.73 -34.14
C ASN A 5 8.64 -55.58 -32.86
N LEU A 6 9.41 -55.09 -31.89
CA LEU A 6 9.42 -55.60 -30.54
C LEU A 6 8.32 -54.92 -29.73
N LEU A 7 7.34 -55.73 -29.34
CA LEU A 7 6.33 -55.43 -28.34
C LEU A 7 7.01 -55.05 -27.01
N ARG A 8 6.74 -53.84 -26.52
CA ARG A 8 6.76 -53.56 -25.09
C ARG A 8 5.38 -53.19 -24.62
N THR A 9 4.83 -54.13 -23.89
CA THR A 9 3.64 -54.04 -23.06
C THR A 9 3.83 -52.99 -21.96
N SER A 10 2.69 -52.40 -21.59
CA SER A 10 2.25 -52.20 -20.20
C SER A 10 2.07 -50.77 -19.69
N ARG A 11 0.91 -50.63 -19.04
CA ARG A 11 0.48 -49.64 -18.03
C ARG A 11 -0.11 -48.32 -18.53
N ARG A 12 -1.34 -48.48 -19.00
CA ARG A 12 -2.47 -47.54 -18.84
C ARG A 12 -2.59 -47.13 -17.37
N ALA A 13 -2.10 -45.93 -17.02
CA ALA A 13 -2.39 -45.29 -15.73
C ALA A 13 -3.48 -44.23 -15.96
N LEU A 14 -4.71 -44.59 -15.59
CA LEU A 14 -5.81 -43.65 -15.44
C LEU A 14 -5.48 -42.71 -14.28
N ARG A 15 -5.13 -41.45 -14.57
CA ARG A 15 -5.14 -40.39 -13.56
C ARG A 15 -6.47 -39.66 -13.63
N SER A 16 -7.34 -39.99 -12.69
CA SER A 16 -8.54 -39.23 -12.35
C SER A 16 -8.14 -37.86 -11.78
N PRO A 17 -8.81 -36.75 -12.12
CA PRO A 17 -8.69 -35.53 -11.34
C PRO A 17 -9.59 -35.65 -10.10
N ILE A 18 -8.97 -35.75 -8.92
CA ILE A 18 -9.65 -35.57 -7.63
C ILE A 18 -10.08 -34.11 -7.56
N ARG A 19 -11.36 -33.86 -7.84
CA ARG A 19 -12.02 -32.56 -7.69
C ARG A 19 -12.31 -32.38 -6.19
N ILE A 20 -11.43 -31.70 -5.48
CA ILE A 20 -11.68 -31.27 -4.10
C ILE A 20 -12.72 -30.14 -4.16
N GLN A 21 -13.99 -30.50 -4.09
CA GLN A 21 -15.05 -29.54 -3.80
C GLN A 21 -14.95 -29.19 -2.31
N SER A 22 -14.42 -28.01 -2.01
CA SER A 22 -14.53 -27.41 -0.69
C SER A 22 -15.99 -26.99 -0.47
N ALA A 23 -16.79 -27.88 0.13
CA ALA A 23 -18.09 -27.53 0.67
C ALA A 23 -17.91 -26.68 1.92
N PHE A 24 -17.72 -25.36 1.74
CA PHE A 24 -17.86 -24.40 2.83
C PHE A 24 -19.36 -24.21 3.10
N LEU A 25 -19.89 -24.99 4.03
CA LEU A 25 -21.17 -24.72 4.68
C LEU A 25 -20.96 -23.51 5.63
N PRO A 26 -21.75 -22.44 5.54
CA PRO A 26 -21.69 -21.38 6.55
C PRO A 26 -22.27 -21.93 7.85
N VAL A 27 -21.41 -22.08 8.86
CA VAL A 27 -21.85 -22.34 10.24
C VAL A 27 -22.62 -21.10 10.71
N ARG A 28 -23.95 -21.21 10.73
CA ARG A 28 -24.86 -20.22 11.31
C ARG A 28 -24.65 -20.23 12.82
N GLN A 29 -23.75 -19.38 13.32
CA GLN A 29 -23.62 -19.11 14.75
C GLN A 29 -24.95 -18.54 15.26
N GLN A 30 -25.65 -19.31 16.07
CA GLN A 30 -26.75 -18.80 16.88
C GLN A 30 -26.14 -17.90 17.96
N LEU A 31 -26.50 -16.62 17.97
CA LEU A 31 -26.21 -15.70 19.07
C LEU A 31 -27.01 -16.15 20.30
N ILE A 32 -26.37 -16.91 21.19
CA ILE A 32 -26.87 -17.12 22.55
C ILE A 32 -26.46 -15.88 23.34
N VAL A 33 -27.44 -15.01 23.63
CA VAL A 33 -27.27 -13.88 24.54
C VAL A 33 -27.31 -14.41 25.97
N THR A 34 -26.15 -14.74 26.54
CA THR A 34 -26.04 -14.95 27.99
C THR A 34 -25.86 -13.58 28.67
N ARG A 35 -26.89 -13.18 29.41
CA ARG A 35 -26.88 -12.00 30.27
C ARG A 35 -25.94 -12.29 31.45
N ALA A 36 -24.76 -11.69 31.49
CA ALA A 36 -23.83 -11.81 32.61
C ALA A 36 -24.40 -11.10 33.85
N PRO A 37 -24.29 -11.66 35.08
CA PRO A 37 -24.62 -10.91 36.29
C PRO A 37 -23.54 -9.85 36.54
N ALA A 38 -23.98 -8.65 36.93
CA ALA A 38 -23.10 -7.57 37.33
C ALA A 38 -22.24 -8.01 38.53
N ALA A 39 -20.93 -8.06 38.33
CA ALA A 39 -19.99 -8.23 39.42
C ALA A 39 -20.02 -6.97 40.31
N VAL A 40 -20.45 -7.15 41.56
CA VAL A 40 -20.37 -6.12 42.61
C VAL A 40 -18.88 -5.86 42.86
N ARG A 41 -18.38 -4.73 42.35
CA ARG A 41 -17.06 -4.21 42.72
C ARG A 41 -17.17 -3.59 44.10
N TRP A 42 -16.54 -4.21 45.09
CA TRP A 42 -16.31 -3.60 46.40
C TRP A 42 -15.17 -2.59 46.27
N TYR A 43 -15.52 -1.31 46.11
CA TYR A 43 -14.59 -0.19 46.34
C TYR A 43 -14.80 0.27 47.78
N SER A 44 -13.82 0.06 48.65
CA SER A 44 -13.74 0.70 49.95
C SER A 44 -13.08 2.07 49.77
N GLU A 45 -13.89 3.10 49.54
CA GLU A 45 -13.50 4.49 49.77
C GLU A 45 -14.61 5.18 50.55
N GLN A 46 -14.44 5.26 51.87
CA GLN A 46 -15.11 6.27 52.69
C GLN A 46 -14.19 7.50 52.77
N PRO A 47 -14.72 8.71 52.51
CA PRO A 47 -13.92 9.92 52.54
C PRO A 47 -13.62 10.35 53.98
N ALA A 48 -12.43 10.92 54.16
CA ALA A 48 -11.95 11.51 55.40
C ALA A 48 -12.89 12.61 55.90
N ALA A 49 -13.54 12.38 57.04
CA ALA A 49 -14.14 13.42 57.87
C ALA A 49 -13.12 13.87 58.92
N ALA A 50 -13.04 15.18 59.10
CA ALA A 50 -12.11 15.91 59.94
C ALA A 50 -12.12 15.47 61.41
N LYS A 51 -10.95 15.55 62.05
CA LYS A 51 -10.73 15.32 63.49
C LYS A 51 -11.04 16.58 64.30
N GLU A 52 -11.83 16.42 65.37
CA GLU A 52 -11.78 17.23 66.59
C GLU A 52 -11.54 16.30 67.79
N GLY A 53 -10.62 16.71 68.68
CA GLY A 53 -10.75 16.58 70.14
C GLY A 53 -10.59 15.22 70.83
N ASP A 54 -9.35 14.90 71.20
CA ASP A 54 -8.88 14.48 72.54
C ASP A 54 -9.71 13.51 73.43
N ALA A 55 -9.19 12.28 73.61
CA ALA A 55 -9.12 11.58 74.89
C ALA A 55 -8.26 10.30 74.73
N ALA A 56 -6.97 10.41 75.03
CA ALA A 56 -6.05 9.28 75.12
C ALA A 56 -6.15 8.62 76.50
N GLN A 57 -6.57 7.35 76.56
CA GLN A 57 -6.23 6.45 77.65
C GLN A 57 -5.08 5.56 77.20
N GLU A 58 -3.95 5.70 77.89
CA GLU A 58 -2.79 4.82 77.81
C GLU A 58 -3.17 3.40 78.25
N THR A 59 -2.83 2.40 77.43
CA THR A 59 -2.47 1.07 77.93
C THR A 59 -1.25 0.55 77.17
N LYS A 60 -0.27 0.09 77.96
CA LYS A 60 1.10 -0.30 77.61
C LYS A 60 1.16 -1.58 76.75
N PRO A 61 2.31 -1.84 76.10
CA PRO A 61 2.47 -2.86 75.06
C PRO A 61 2.60 -4.27 75.63
N GLY A 62 1.76 -5.17 75.13
CA GLY A 62 1.85 -6.61 75.35
C GLY A 62 2.79 -7.25 74.35
N GLU A 63 4.00 -7.50 74.81
CA GLU A 63 5.05 -8.29 74.18
C GLU A 63 4.56 -9.73 73.93
N GLN A 64 4.39 -10.11 72.65
CA GLN A 64 4.21 -11.51 72.25
C GLN A 64 5.41 -11.95 71.41
N LYS A 65 6.07 -12.99 71.92
CA LYS A 65 7.28 -13.64 71.43
C LYS A 65 7.20 -14.05 69.94
N PRO A 66 8.29 -13.89 69.18
CA PRO A 66 8.47 -14.43 67.84
C PRO A 66 9.18 -15.79 67.88
N SER A 67 8.48 -16.88 67.54
CA SER A 67 9.06 -18.20 67.21
C SER A 67 7.87 -19.10 66.84
N GLU A 68 7.62 -19.53 65.60
CA GLU A 68 8.45 -20.34 64.69
C GLU A 68 8.08 -20.17 63.19
N GLN A 69 7.32 -19.14 62.81
CA GLN A 69 6.84 -18.94 61.42
C GLN A 69 7.80 -18.15 60.51
N SER A 70 8.92 -17.68 61.05
CA SER A 70 9.87 -16.78 60.39
C SER A 70 10.50 -17.32 59.08
N PRO A 71 10.87 -18.63 58.95
CA PRO A 71 11.52 -19.11 57.73
C PRO A 71 10.55 -19.32 56.56
N GLU A 72 9.33 -19.81 56.82
CA GLU A 72 8.29 -19.98 55.78
C GLU A 72 7.80 -18.64 55.24
N ILE A 73 7.62 -17.65 56.12
CA ILE A 73 7.23 -16.29 55.72
C ILE A 73 8.33 -15.63 54.88
N ALA A 74 9.60 -15.88 55.18
CA ALA A 74 10.72 -15.37 54.38
C ALA A 74 10.78 -16.02 52.99
N GLN A 75 10.58 -17.35 52.90
CA GLN A 75 10.53 -18.07 51.63
C GLN A 75 9.34 -17.62 50.77
N LEU A 76 8.16 -17.42 51.35
CA LEU A 76 6.98 -16.91 50.65
C LEU A 76 7.19 -15.48 50.12
N LYS A 77 7.89 -14.62 50.87
CA LYS A 77 8.25 -13.26 50.42
C LYS A 77 9.23 -13.29 49.25
N GLU A 78 10.21 -14.20 49.26
CA GLU A 78 11.15 -14.37 48.16
C GLU A 78 10.47 -14.95 46.90
N GLN A 79 9.51 -15.85 47.08
CA GLN A 79 8.69 -16.34 45.96
C GLN A 79 7.80 -15.23 45.38
N LEU A 80 7.20 -14.39 46.22
CA LEU A 80 6.43 -13.22 45.79
C LEU A 80 7.30 -12.23 45.01
N SER A 81 8.48 -11.89 45.50
CA SER A 81 9.37 -10.95 44.79
C SER A 81 9.84 -11.49 43.44
N LYS A 82 10.13 -12.80 43.34
CA LYS A 82 10.44 -13.46 42.06
C LYS A 82 9.25 -13.40 41.10
N LYS A 83 8.04 -13.66 41.59
CA LYS A 83 6.80 -13.58 40.79
C LYS A 83 6.50 -12.16 40.33
N ASP A 84 6.73 -11.16 41.18
CA ASP A 84 6.55 -9.75 40.83
C ASP A 84 7.56 -9.32 39.75
N ALA A 85 8.82 -9.76 39.85
CA ALA A 85 9.82 -9.54 38.80
C ALA A 85 9.42 -10.22 37.47
N GLU A 86 8.97 -11.48 37.52
CA GLU A 86 8.45 -12.19 36.35
C GLU A 86 7.26 -11.45 35.72
N ILE A 87 6.35 -10.90 36.53
CA ILE A 87 5.19 -10.13 36.06
C ILE A 87 5.63 -8.84 35.37
N VAL A 88 6.63 -8.14 35.90
CA VAL A 88 7.17 -6.92 35.27
C VAL A 88 7.80 -7.25 33.92
N ASP A 89 8.62 -8.31 33.85
CA ASP A 89 9.24 -8.75 32.60
C ASP A 89 8.21 -9.18 31.54
N LEU A 90 7.17 -9.90 31.96
CA LEU A 90 6.08 -10.32 31.06
C LEU A 90 5.26 -9.12 30.58
N LYS A 91 5.00 -8.13 31.45
CA LYS A 91 4.32 -6.89 31.07
C LYS A 91 5.14 -6.10 30.06
N ASP A 92 6.46 -5.97 30.24
CA ASP A 92 7.32 -5.30 29.27
C ASP A 92 7.30 -6.01 27.91
N LYS A 93 7.48 -7.34 27.91
CA LYS A 93 7.40 -8.15 26.68
C LYS A 93 6.03 -8.04 26.00
N TYR A 94 4.95 -7.99 26.77
CA TYR A 94 3.60 -7.84 26.24
C TYR A 94 3.38 -6.44 25.64
N LEU A 95 3.76 -5.38 26.35
CA LEU A 95 3.63 -4.01 25.85
C LEU A 95 4.46 -3.81 24.58
N ARG A 96 5.67 -4.38 24.54
CA ARG A 96 6.53 -4.36 23.36
C ARG A 96 5.91 -5.12 22.19
N SER A 97 5.39 -6.33 22.40
CA SER A 97 4.76 -7.10 21.32
C SER A 97 3.51 -6.42 20.78
N VAL A 98 2.71 -5.77 21.64
CA VAL A 98 1.58 -4.95 21.20
C VAL A 98 2.04 -3.75 20.37
N ALA A 99 3.13 -3.09 20.76
CA ALA A 99 3.69 -1.98 19.99
C ALA A 99 4.22 -2.44 18.62
N GLU A 100 4.95 -3.56 18.58
CA GLU A 100 5.43 -4.18 17.33
C GLU A 100 4.28 -4.55 16.39
N PHE A 101 3.20 -5.13 16.93
CA PHE A 101 2.02 -5.48 16.15
C PHE A 101 1.34 -4.25 15.53
N ARG A 102 1.20 -3.16 16.29
CA ARG A 102 0.65 -1.90 15.77
C ARG A 102 1.52 -1.30 14.66
N ASN A 103 2.83 -1.27 14.86
CA ASN A 103 3.78 -0.80 13.84
C ASN A 103 3.70 -1.65 12.57
N LEU A 104 3.56 -2.97 12.71
CA LEU A 104 3.37 -3.89 11.58
C LEU A 104 2.03 -3.63 10.87
N GLN A 105 0.95 -3.40 11.61
CA GLN A 105 -0.36 -3.08 11.03
C GLN A 105 -0.31 -1.78 10.22
N ASP A 106 0.31 -0.72 10.76
CA ASP A 106 0.47 0.55 10.05
C ASP A 106 1.34 0.41 8.81
N ARG A 107 2.43 -0.34 8.92
CA ARG A 107 3.33 -0.63 7.79
C ARG A 107 2.62 -1.41 6.69
N THR A 108 1.95 -2.50 7.04
CA THR A 108 1.20 -3.32 6.07
C THR A 108 0.08 -2.53 5.42
N GLN A 109 -0.60 -1.65 6.15
CA GLN A 109 -1.62 -0.78 5.55
C GLN A 109 -1.03 0.16 4.49
N ARG A 110 0.15 0.76 4.75
CA ARG A 110 0.86 1.60 3.77
C ARG A 110 1.33 0.80 2.57
N GLU A 111 1.90 -0.39 2.79
CA GLU A 111 2.36 -1.28 1.72
C GLU A 111 1.19 -1.75 0.84
N VAL A 112 0.04 -2.08 1.43
CA VAL A 112 -1.18 -2.46 0.68
C VAL A 112 -1.73 -1.28 -0.13
N LYS A 113 -1.72 -0.07 0.42
CA LYS A 113 -2.13 1.13 -0.33
C LYS A 113 -1.18 1.36 -1.52
N ALA A 114 0.13 1.38 -1.28
CA ALA A 114 1.12 1.52 -2.35
C ALA A 114 0.99 0.41 -3.41
N ALA A 115 0.79 -0.84 -2.99
CA ALA A 115 0.60 -1.95 -3.91
C ALA A 115 -0.65 -1.76 -4.79
N LYS A 116 -1.75 -1.21 -4.25
CA LYS A 116 -2.96 -0.89 -5.03
C LYS A 116 -2.71 0.25 -6.01
N ASP A 117 -2.09 1.33 -5.53
CA ASP A 117 -1.83 2.53 -6.31
C ASP A 117 -0.90 2.25 -7.51
N PHE A 118 0.02 1.28 -7.37
CA PHE A 118 1.01 0.92 -8.39
C PHE A 118 0.80 -0.46 -9.03
N ALA A 119 -0.28 -1.18 -8.71
CA ALA A 119 -0.59 -2.48 -9.33
C ALA A 119 -0.66 -2.37 -10.87
N LEU A 120 -1.15 -1.24 -11.37
CA LEU A 120 -1.33 -0.97 -12.79
C LEU A 120 -0.07 -0.41 -13.48
N GLN A 121 1.03 -0.16 -12.77
CA GLN A 121 2.20 0.53 -13.32
C GLN A 121 2.77 -0.18 -14.55
N ARG A 122 2.94 -1.51 -14.47
CA ARG A 122 3.48 -2.29 -15.60
C ARG A 122 2.53 -2.28 -16.80
N PHE A 123 1.25 -2.50 -16.55
CA PHE A 123 0.22 -2.46 -17.58
C PHE A 123 0.13 -1.08 -18.25
N ALA A 124 0.18 -0.01 -17.46
CA ALA A 124 0.17 1.36 -17.97
C ALA A 124 1.40 1.66 -18.83
N ARG A 125 2.59 1.15 -18.47
CA ARG A 125 3.80 1.31 -19.28
C ARG A 125 3.64 0.68 -20.68
N ASP A 126 3.14 -0.54 -20.73
CA ASP A 126 2.93 -1.26 -22.00
C ASP A 126 1.83 -0.57 -22.84
N LEU A 127 0.80 -0.04 -22.19
CA LEU A 127 -0.30 0.68 -22.85
C LEU A 127 0.15 2.04 -23.42
N VAL A 128 1.02 2.76 -22.71
CA VAL A 128 1.57 4.06 -23.16
C VAL A 128 2.36 3.91 -24.47
N GLU A 129 3.06 2.79 -24.69
CA GLU A 129 3.72 2.52 -25.97
C GLU A 129 2.70 2.41 -27.14
N SER A 130 1.54 1.81 -26.87
CA SER A 130 0.46 1.72 -27.85
C SER A 130 -0.19 3.09 -28.14
N VAL A 131 -0.33 3.94 -27.13
CA VAL A 131 -0.79 5.32 -27.28
C VAL A 131 0.16 6.12 -28.18
N ASP A 132 1.47 6.02 -27.94
CA ASP A 132 2.47 6.71 -28.78
C ASP A 132 2.42 6.24 -30.24
N ASN A 133 2.14 4.97 -30.48
CA ASN A 133 1.95 4.45 -31.84
C ASN A 133 0.73 5.08 -32.52
N LEU A 134 -0.35 5.31 -31.77
CA LEU A 134 -1.55 5.99 -32.27
C LEU A 134 -1.27 7.48 -32.56
N ASP A 135 -0.55 8.17 -31.67
CA ASP A 135 -0.06 9.54 -31.91
C ASP A 135 0.80 9.61 -33.18
N ARG A 136 1.73 8.66 -33.34
CA ARG A 136 2.57 8.59 -34.53
C ARG A 136 1.75 8.38 -35.79
N ALA A 137 0.74 7.51 -35.75
CA ALA A 137 -0.18 7.29 -36.87
C ALA A 137 -0.93 8.59 -37.25
N LEU A 138 -1.40 9.37 -36.27
CA LEU A 138 -2.03 10.67 -36.51
C LEU A 138 -1.05 11.67 -37.15
N THR A 139 0.20 11.74 -36.69
CA THR A 139 1.21 12.65 -37.26
C THR A 139 1.76 12.22 -38.63
N THR A 140 1.59 10.94 -39.00
CA THR A 140 2.12 10.39 -40.27
C THR A 140 1.31 10.88 -41.47
N VAL A 141 0.04 11.23 -41.28
CA VAL A 141 -0.79 11.76 -42.35
C VAL A 141 -0.45 13.24 -42.56
N PRO A 142 0.16 13.63 -43.69
CA PRO A 142 0.54 15.02 -43.93
C PRO A 142 -0.72 15.88 -44.11
N ALA A 143 -0.69 17.09 -43.55
CA ALA A 143 -1.81 18.02 -43.58
C ALA A 143 -2.28 18.34 -45.01
N ASP A 144 -1.35 18.34 -45.98
CA ASP A 144 -1.64 18.60 -47.40
C ASP A 144 -2.54 17.54 -48.05
N LYS A 145 -2.66 16.35 -47.46
CA LYS A 145 -3.53 15.26 -47.95
C LYS A 145 -4.88 15.22 -47.24
N LEU A 146 -5.06 15.98 -46.15
CA LEU A 146 -6.35 16.18 -45.48
C LEU A 146 -7.18 17.26 -46.21
N THR A 147 -7.34 17.08 -47.52
CA THR A 147 -8.19 17.93 -48.35
C THR A 147 -9.54 17.24 -48.57
N PRO A 148 -10.61 18.00 -48.86
CA PRO A 148 -11.92 17.41 -49.18
C PRO A 148 -11.91 16.49 -50.41
N GLU A 149 -10.84 16.54 -51.21
CA GLU A 149 -10.59 15.60 -52.32
C GLU A 149 -10.42 14.15 -51.84
N ASN A 150 -9.93 13.95 -50.61
CA ASN A 150 -9.76 12.65 -49.98
C ASN A 150 -10.67 12.49 -48.75
N ALA A 151 -11.98 12.64 -48.94
CA ALA A 151 -12.98 12.58 -47.86
C ALA A 151 -12.86 11.31 -46.97
N ASP A 152 -12.53 10.16 -47.55
CA ASP A 152 -12.35 8.90 -46.80
C ASP A 152 -11.14 8.95 -45.84
N LEU A 153 -10.06 9.65 -46.23
CA LEU A 153 -8.89 9.82 -45.36
C LEU A 153 -9.17 10.80 -44.22
N VAL A 154 -9.93 11.87 -44.50
CA VAL A 154 -10.34 12.86 -43.49
C VAL A 154 -11.23 12.19 -42.44
N THR A 155 -12.25 11.44 -42.88
CA THR A 155 -13.16 10.73 -41.96
C THR A 155 -12.42 9.68 -41.12
N LEU A 156 -11.47 8.95 -41.70
CA LEU A 156 -10.63 8.01 -40.96
C LEU A 156 -9.76 8.72 -39.92
N HIS A 157 -9.07 9.80 -40.30
CA HIS A 157 -8.24 10.59 -39.40
C HIS A 157 -9.05 11.15 -38.22
N ASP A 158 -10.24 11.67 -38.48
CA ASP A 158 -11.15 12.16 -37.44
C ASP A 158 -11.62 11.04 -36.51
N GLY A 159 -11.94 9.86 -37.06
CA GLY A 159 -12.27 8.67 -36.26
C GLY A 159 -11.14 8.21 -35.33
N LEU A 160 -9.89 8.25 -35.81
CA LEU A 160 -8.71 7.97 -35.00
C LEU A 160 -8.54 9.03 -33.89
N ARG A 161 -8.71 10.32 -34.21
CA ARG A 161 -8.63 11.40 -33.24
C ARG A 161 -9.71 11.30 -32.15
N MET A 162 -10.93 10.90 -32.51
CA MET A 162 -12.00 10.63 -31.53
C MET A 162 -11.63 9.48 -30.60
N THR A 163 -11.05 8.41 -31.15
CA THR A 163 -10.61 7.25 -30.37
C THR A 163 -9.47 7.60 -29.42
N ASP A 164 -8.49 8.39 -29.85
CA ASP A 164 -7.41 8.91 -28.97
C ASP A 164 -7.99 9.72 -27.81
N ASN A 165 -8.93 10.64 -28.09
CA ASN A 165 -9.59 11.44 -27.05
C ASN A 165 -10.33 10.58 -26.01
N ILE A 166 -11.08 9.57 -26.47
CA ILE A 166 -11.79 8.64 -25.58
C ILE A 166 -10.79 7.84 -24.75
N LEU A 167 -9.70 7.37 -25.37
CA LEU A 167 -8.63 6.65 -24.69
C LEU A 167 -7.95 7.53 -23.62
N MET A 168 -7.65 8.79 -23.93
CA MET A 168 -7.08 9.73 -22.96
C MET A 168 -8.05 9.97 -21.78
N GLN A 169 -9.35 10.07 -22.05
CA GLN A 169 -10.35 10.23 -21.00
C GLN A 169 -10.47 8.99 -20.10
N THR A 170 -10.40 7.79 -20.66
CA THR A 170 -10.43 6.55 -19.85
C THR A 170 -9.16 6.40 -19.02
N LEU A 171 -7.99 6.69 -19.59
CA LEU A 171 -6.71 6.70 -18.89
C LEU A 171 -6.71 7.68 -17.70
N LYS A 172 -7.26 8.88 -17.89
CA LYS A 172 -7.39 9.89 -16.83
C LYS A 172 -8.25 9.42 -15.65
N LYS A 173 -9.31 8.64 -15.90
CA LYS A 173 -10.15 8.04 -14.82
C LYS A 173 -9.37 7.05 -13.96
N HIS A 174 -8.33 6.42 -14.51
CA HIS A 174 -7.45 5.51 -13.79
C HIS A 174 -6.20 6.19 -13.21
N GLY A 175 -6.16 7.53 -13.21
CA GLY A 175 -5.07 8.31 -12.64
C GLY A 175 -3.83 8.41 -13.52
N LEU A 176 -3.94 8.06 -14.81
CA LEU A 176 -2.88 8.26 -15.79
C LEU A 176 -3.07 9.60 -16.50
N GLU A 177 -2.13 10.52 -16.30
CA GLU A 177 -2.16 11.87 -16.85
C GLU A 177 -1.02 12.07 -17.84
N ARG A 178 -1.36 12.52 -19.05
CA ARG A 178 -0.42 12.92 -20.09
C ARG A 178 -0.02 14.37 -19.86
N PHE A 179 1.27 14.66 -19.89
CA PHE A 179 1.77 16.04 -19.81
C PHE A 179 2.71 16.34 -20.99
N ASP A 180 2.62 17.58 -21.48
CA ASP A 180 3.40 18.06 -22.62
C ASP A 180 4.09 19.39 -22.27
N PRO A 181 5.38 19.35 -21.86
CA PRO A 181 6.09 20.53 -21.34
C PRO A 181 6.27 21.64 -22.38
N SER A 182 6.29 21.28 -23.66
CA SER A 182 6.45 22.23 -24.77
C SER A 182 5.19 23.06 -25.02
N ALA A 183 4.00 22.54 -24.71
CA ALA A 183 2.75 23.28 -24.89
C ALA A 183 2.58 24.38 -23.82
N GLU A 184 3.15 24.13 -22.64
CA GLU A 184 3.03 25.01 -21.47
C GLU A 184 4.21 25.99 -21.35
N GLY A 185 5.25 25.85 -22.18
CA GLY A 185 6.45 26.68 -22.13
C GLY A 185 7.20 26.53 -20.80
N MET A 186 7.15 25.35 -20.18
CA MET A 186 7.71 25.13 -18.85
C MET A 186 9.23 25.12 -18.86
N LYS A 187 9.82 25.54 -17.73
CA LYS A 187 11.24 25.35 -17.46
C LYS A 187 11.55 23.86 -17.30
N PHE A 188 12.76 23.48 -17.70
CA PHE A 188 13.22 22.10 -17.60
C PHE A 188 13.34 21.67 -16.12
N ASP A 189 12.61 20.63 -15.71
CA ASP A 189 12.74 19.97 -14.42
C ASP A 189 13.28 18.53 -14.63
N PRO A 190 14.49 18.21 -14.10
CA PRO A 190 15.10 16.88 -14.20
C PRO A 190 14.26 15.73 -13.61
N ASN A 191 13.32 16.01 -12.71
CA ASN A 191 12.50 14.96 -12.09
C ASN A 191 11.44 14.40 -13.05
N ILE A 192 10.95 15.22 -13.98
CA ILE A 192 9.84 14.91 -14.89
C ILE A 192 10.25 14.90 -16.36
N HIS A 193 11.38 15.52 -16.71
CA HIS A 193 11.85 15.69 -18.09
C HIS A 193 13.19 15.00 -18.34
N GLU A 194 13.32 14.40 -19.53
CA GLU A 194 14.56 13.88 -20.07
C GLU A 194 15.02 14.77 -21.23
N ALA A 195 16.11 15.53 -21.04
CA ALA A 195 16.66 16.39 -22.07
C ALA A 195 17.47 15.54 -23.08
N VAL A 196 16.98 15.42 -24.31
CA VAL A 196 17.63 14.63 -25.37
C VAL A 196 18.61 15.45 -26.19
N PHE A 197 18.31 16.73 -26.40
CA PHE A 197 19.15 17.63 -27.19
C PHE A 197 18.96 19.09 -26.78
N GLN A 198 19.93 19.93 -27.16
CA GLN A 198 19.94 21.37 -26.90
C GLN A 198 20.03 22.12 -28.22
N THR A 199 19.24 23.18 -28.37
CA THR A 199 19.24 24.02 -29.57
C THR A 199 19.27 25.50 -29.18
N PRO A 200 20.14 26.34 -29.78
CA PRO A 200 20.08 27.78 -29.58
C PRO A 200 18.84 28.34 -30.27
N GLN A 201 18.03 29.08 -29.52
CA GLN A 201 16.81 29.75 -29.98
C GLN A 201 16.80 31.16 -29.38
N PRO A 202 17.14 32.20 -30.16
CA PRO A 202 17.28 33.55 -29.64
C PRO A 202 15.98 34.14 -29.08
N ASP A 203 14.84 33.55 -29.43
CA ASP A 203 13.51 34.01 -29.04
C ASP A 203 13.05 33.47 -27.66
N LYS A 204 13.78 32.53 -27.05
CA LYS A 204 13.37 31.84 -25.80
C LYS A 204 14.47 31.87 -24.74
N GLU A 205 14.04 31.85 -23.47
CA GLU A 205 14.95 31.80 -22.32
C GLU A 205 15.72 30.47 -22.22
N ASP A 206 16.96 30.55 -21.77
CA ASP A 206 17.81 29.39 -21.48
C ASP A 206 17.18 28.45 -20.45
N GLY A 207 17.30 27.14 -20.69
CA GLY A 207 16.73 26.13 -19.80
C GLY A 207 15.23 25.90 -19.99
N THR A 208 14.59 26.58 -20.95
CA THR A 208 13.18 26.36 -21.29
C THR A 208 13.01 25.18 -22.24
N VAL A 209 11.93 24.40 -22.09
CA VAL A 209 11.58 23.37 -23.05
C VAL A 209 11.01 24.00 -24.31
N PHE A 210 11.65 23.78 -25.46
CA PHE A 210 11.18 24.33 -26.74
C PHE A 210 10.28 23.35 -27.51
N HIS A 211 10.57 22.05 -27.41
CA HIS A 211 9.89 21.00 -28.17
C HIS A 211 9.87 19.69 -27.40
N THR A 212 8.75 18.99 -27.43
CA THR A 212 8.59 17.65 -26.85
C THR A 212 8.58 16.63 -27.98
N GLN A 213 9.59 15.76 -28.02
CA GLN A 213 9.63 14.64 -28.98
C GLN A 213 8.70 13.51 -28.56
N GLN A 214 8.69 13.21 -27.26
CA GLN A 214 7.88 12.13 -26.69
C GLN A 214 7.23 12.63 -25.41
N LYS A 215 5.90 12.58 -25.36
CA LYS A 215 5.14 13.14 -24.24
C LYS A 215 5.32 12.31 -22.97
N GLY A 216 5.22 12.98 -21.82
CA GLY A 216 5.39 12.34 -20.52
C GLY A 216 4.08 11.81 -19.97
N PHE A 217 4.18 10.84 -19.05
CA PHE A 217 3.02 10.28 -18.35
C PHE A 217 3.27 10.17 -16.84
N LEU A 218 2.28 10.61 -16.07
CA LEU A 218 2.21 10.52 -14.62
C LEU A 218 1.14 9.49 -14.23
N LEU A 219 1.41 8.66 -13.24
CA LEU A 219 0.46 7.74 -12.64
C LEU A 219 0.29 8.11 -11.17
N ASN A 220 -0.90 8.59 -10.77
CA ASN A 220 -1.22 8.98 -9.39
C ASN A 220 -0.15 9.93 -8.78
N GLY A 221 0.34 10.89 -9.57
CA GLY A 221 1.36 11.86 -9.15
C GLY A 221 2.82 11.38 -9.23
N ARG A 222 3.08 10.13 -9.64
CA ARG A 222 4.44 9.61 -9.87
C ARG A 222 4.77 9.54 -11.36
N VAL A 223 6.01 9.84 -11.73
CA VAL A 223 6.50 9.72 -13.11
C VAL A 223 6.54 8.24 -13.53
N LEU A 224 5.71 7.88 -14.51
CA LEU A 224 5.74 6.58 -15.17
C LEU A 224 6.80 6.58 -16.28
N ARG A 225 6.80 7.67 -17.05
CA ARG A 225 7.74 7.95 -18.13
C ARG A 225 7.97 9.46 -18.21
N ALA A 226 9.23 9.88 -18.20
CA ALA A 226 9.61 11.27 -18.40
C ALA A 226 9.30 11.72 -19.83
N ALA A 227 8.99 13.01 -20.00
CA ALA A 227 8.86 13.59 -21.32
C ALA A 227 10.25 13.80 -21.94
N LYS A 228 10.45 13.34 -23.18
CA LYS A 228 11.69 13.62 -23.92
C LYS A 228 11.59 14.97 -24.59
N VAL A 229 12.46 15.87 -24.19
CA VAL A 229 12.37 17.29 -24.54
C VAL A 229 13.68 17.82 -25.13
N GLY A 230 13.54 18.80 -26.01
CA GLY A 230 14.62 19.67 -26.46
C GLY A 230 14.64 20.94 -25.61
N VAL A 231 15.81 21.27 -25.04
CA VAL A 231 15.98 22.43 -24.14
C VAL A 231 16.71 23.55 -24.88
N VAL A 232 16.30 24.79 -24.64
CA VAL A 232 17.00 25.96 -25.20
C VAL A 232 18.29 26.20 -24.43
N LYS A 233 19.38 26.38 -25.17
CA LYS A 233 20.66 26.86 -24.63
C LYS A 233 21.23 27.87 -25.61
N ASN A 234 21.03 29.14 -25.32
CA ASN A 234 21.70 30.22 -26.04
C ASN A 234 23.15 30.25 -25.57
N SER A 235 24.06 30.17 -26.53
CA SER A 235 25.51 30.21 -26.27
C SER A 235 26.00 31.64 -26.23
#